data_AF-A0A8H6F0R1-F1
#
_entry.id   AF-A0A8H6F0R1-F1
#
_cell.length_a   1.000
_cell.length_b   1.000
_cell.length_c   1.000
_cell.angle_alpha   90.00
_cell.angle_beta   90.00
_cell.angle_gamma   90.00
#
_symmetry.space_group_name_H-M   'P 1'
#
loop_
_entity.id
_entity.type
_entity.pdbx_description
1 polymer ?
#
loop_
_entity_poly.entity_id
_entity_poly.type
_entity_poly.pdbx_seq_one_letter_code
_entity_poly.pdbx_strand_id
1 'polypeptide(L)'
;MSSKGIDLELFGRLAKLPEDVIYIILDYIPKYIQKQLLQFVAIRKVVVSCYISNVEISDNDYSPFDLEESPFGPNPFEEFAFGSSPFDQYPVKIKLKNLKKAIQQWKIYPKKVYFSSLKDLITVHNSFPELLLKAHSINGVFDKHVNDSKTDDLSVLTRRNLTYGNLELRNYGIDFSTRKKSYLKKFHRSL
;
A
#
# COMPACT_ATOMS: atom_id res chain seq x y z
N MET A 1 39.20 -3.68 19.41
CA MET A 1 38.23 -4.07 18.36
C MET A 1 36.85 -3.96 18.99
N SER A 2 36.07 -2.93 18.62
CA SER A 2 34.71 -2.73 19.14
C SER A 2 33.81 -3.81 18.55
N SER A 3 33.13 -4.58 19.40
CA SER A 3 32.17 -5.56 18.94
C SER A 3 31.08 -4.84 18.14
N LYS A 4 30.72 -5.40 16.97
CA LYS A 4 29.50 -5.04 16.22
C LYS A 4 28.26 -5.52 17.00
N GLY A 5 28.19 -5.21 18.30
CA GLY A 5 27.08 -5.50 19.17
C GLY A 5 26.07 -4.38 19.03
N ILE A 6 24.86 -4.76 18.62
CA ILE A 6 23.70 -3.89 18.60
C ILE A 6 23.54 -3.25 19.97
N ASP A 7 23.45 -1.93 20.02
CA ASP A 7 23.26 -1.19 21.25
C ASP A 7 21.81 -1.34 21.73
N LEU A 8 21.55 -2.41 22.49
CA LEU A 8 20.26 -2.65 23.15
C LEU A 8 19.86 -1.49 24.09
N GLU A 9 20.83 -0.75 24.61
CA GLU A 9 20.59 0.40 25.47
C GLU A 9 20.00 1.57 24.66
N LEU A 10 20.48 1.81 23.44
CA LEU A 10 19.91 2.79 22.51
C LEU A 10 18.43 2.50 22.24
N PHE A 11 18.07 1.26 21.92
CA PHE A 11 16.67 0.89 21.67
C PHE A 11 15.81 0.91 22.92
N GLY A 12 16.37 0.55 24.07
CA GLY A 12 15.70 0.69 25.36
C GLY A 12 15.41 2.16 25.70
N ARG A 13 16.29 3.09 25.32
CA ARG A 13 16.06 4.54 25.46
C ARG A 13 15.03 5.05 24.44
N LEU A 14 15.08 4.58 23.19
CA LEU A 14 14.09 4.93 22.16
C LEU A 14 12.67 4.58 22.60
N ALA A 15 12.49 3.41 23.21
CA ALA A 15 11.20 2.95 23.72
C ALA A 15 10.61 3.79 24.86
N LYS A 16 11.40 4.65 25.51
CA LYS A 16 10.96 5.56 26.57
C LYS A 16 10.50 6.92 26.04
N LEU A 17 10.70 7.19 24.75
CA LEU A 17 10.27 8.44 24.13
C LEU A 17 8.74 8.42 23.91
N PRO A 18 8.10 9.60 23.90
CA PRO A 18 6.71 9.73 23.45
C PRO A 18 6.51 9.15 22.03
N GLU A 19 5.35 8.54 21.76
CA GLU A 19 5.10 7.87 20.48
C GLU A 19 5.27 8.80 19.27
N ASP A 20 4.81 10.05 19.36
CA ASP A 20 4.94 11.08 18.34
C ASP A 20 6.41 11.39 18.01
N VAL A 21 7.28 11.41 19.02
CA VAL A 21 8.73 11.55 18.82
C VAL A 21 9.31 10.32 18.12
N ILE A 22 8.86 9.12 18.48
CA ILE A 22 9.29 7.88 17.81
C ILE A 22 8.87 7.90 16.34
N TYR A 23 7.64 8.34 16.03
CA TYR A 23 7.16 8.50 14.65
C TYR A 23 8.09 9.41 13.84
N ILE A 24 8.44 10.57 14.39
CA ILE A 24 9.36 11.53 13.73
C ILE A 24 10.71 10.85 13.48
N ILE A 25 11.28 10.18 14.47
CA ILE A 25 12.58 9.50 14.31
C ILE A 25 12.49 8.44 13.19
N LEU A 26 11.45 7.62 13.19
CA LEU A 26 11.27 6.58 12.18
C LEU A 26 11.08 7.15 10.77
N ASP A 27 10.42 8.29 10.61
CA ASP A 27 10.24 8.94 9.31
C ASP A 27 11.58 9.36 8.65
N TYR A 28 12.65 9.54 9.45
CA TYR A 28 14.01 9.80 8.95
C TYR A 28 14.86 8.53 8.79
N ILE A 29 14.36 7.36 9.21
CA ILE A 29 15.10 6.10 9.11
C ILE A 29 14.68 5.38 7.81
N PRO A 30 15.64 4.95 6.98
CA PRO A 30 15.34 4.17 5.80
C PRO A 30 14.51 2.90 6.09
N LYS A 31 13.54 2.58 5.22
CA LYS A 31 12.61 1.45 5.38
C LYS A 31 13.31 0.11 5.60
N TYR A 32 14.45 -0.11 4.95
CA TYR A 32 15.23 -1.35 5.14
C TYR A 32 15.78 -1.48 6.57
N ILE A 33 16.10 -0.36 7.24
CA ILE A 33 16.48 -0.31 8.66
C ILE A 33 15.23 -0.43 9.53
N GLN A 34 14.12 0.24 9.19
CA GLN A 34 12.85 0.12 9.93
C GLN A 34 12.41 -1.35 10.04
N LYS A 35 12.61 -2.15 8.99
CA LYS A 35 12.32 -3.60 9.00
C LYS A 35 13.08 -4.36 10.11
N GLN A 36 14.30 -3.95 10.43
CA GLN A 36 15.09 -4.54 11.52
C GLN A 36 14.54 -4.12 12.89
N LEU A 37 13.94 -2.93 12.99
CA LEU A 37 13.39 -2.42 14.24
C LEU A 37 12.13 -3.16 14.70
N LEU A 38 11.48 -3.91 13.80
CA LEU A 38 10.29 -4.69 14.11
C LEU A 38 10.52 -5.76 15.20
N GLN A 39 11.76 -6.21 15.40
CA GLN A 39 12.11 -7.15 16.47
C GLN A 39 11.85 -6.58 17.87
N PHE A 40 11.99 -5.25 18.05
CA PHE A 40 11.86 -4.58 19.34
C PHE A 40 10.39 -4.41 19.74
N VAL A 41 9.91 -5.28 20.63
CA VAL A 41 8.51 -5.34 21.09
C VAL A 41 7.97 -3.97 21.51
N ALA A 42 8.76 -3.19 22.26
CA ALA A 42 8.30 -1.95 22.88
C ALA A 42 7.90 -0.86 21.86
N ILE A 43 8.57 -0.79 20.71
CA ILE A 43 8.28 0.20 19.65
C ILE A 43 7.58 -0.42 18.44
N ARG A 44 7.38 -1.74 18.45
CA ARG A 44 6.96 -2.54 17.30
C ARG A 44 5.70 -2.00 16.63
N LYS A 45 4.71 -1.60 17.41
CA LYS A 45 3.44 -1.07 16.87
C LYS A 45 3.65 0.20 16.06
N VAL A 46 4.52 1.10 16.54
CA VAL A 46 4.90 2.34 15.87
C VAL A 46 5.68 2.04 14.60
N VAL A 47 6.63 1.10 14.67
CA VAL A 47 7.39 0.65 13.49
C VAL A 47 6.47 0.06 12.42
N VAL A 48 5.54 -0.82 12.80
CA VAL A 48 4.54 -1.36 11.86
C VAL A 48 3.74 -0.23 11.20
N SER A 49 3.26 0.74 12.00
CA SER A 49 2.50 1.89 11.52
C SER A 49 3.26 2.69 10.46
N CYS A 50 4.53 3.01 10.69
CA CYS A 50 5.39 3.68 9.72
C CYS A 50 5.62 2.81 8.47
N TYR A 51 5.96 1.53 8.68
CA TYR A 51 6.35 0.63 7.61
C TYR A 51 5.21 0.35 6.62
N ILE A 52 3.99 0.12 7.12
CA ILE A 52 2.80 -0.09 6.27
C ILE A 52 2.09 1.22 5.92
N SER A 53 2.64 2.38 6.27
CA SER A 53 1.96 3.67 6.03
C SER A 53 1.73 3.95 4.54
N ASN A 54 2.59 3.44 3.67
CA ASN A 54 2.52 3.60 2.22
C ASN A 54 2.83 2.26 1.54
N VAL A 55 1.79 1.60 1.02
CA VAL A 55 1.89 0.24 0.47
C VAL A 55 1.45 0.18 -0.99
N GLU A 56 2.06 -0.70 -1.76
CA GLU A 56 1.62 -1.08 -3.10
C GLU A 56 1.05 -2.49 -3.03
N ILE A 57 -0.21 -2.62 -3.43
CA ILE A 57 -0.87 -3.93 -3.48
C ILE A 57 -0.71 -4.46 -4.88
N SER A 58 -0.02 -5.58 -5.00
CA SER A 58 -0.01 -6.37 -6.23
C SER A 58 0.16 -7.85 -5.88
N ASP A 59 -0.43 -8.69 -6.73
CA ASP A 59 -0.43 -10.15 -6.54
C ASP A 59 0.87 -10.82 -7.01
N ASN A 60 1.80 -10.04 -7.57
CA ASN A 60 3.08 -10.55 -8.04
C ASN A 60 3.88 -11.17 -6.89
N ASP A 61 4.52 -12.31 -7.17
CA ASP A 61 5.54 -12.86 -6.29
C ASP A 61 6.73 -11.91 -6.25
N TYR A 62 6.86 -11.17 -5.15
CA TYR A 62 8.06 -10.42 -4.89
C TYR A 62 9.12 -11.42 -4.47
N SER A 63 10.20 -11.52 -5.25
CA SER A 63 11.46 -12.00 -4.71
C SER A 63 11.72 -11.16 -3.45
N PRO A 64 11.81 -11.78 -2.26
CA PRO A 64 12.47 -11.12 -1.16
C PRO A 64 13.83 -10.75 -1.75
N PHE A 65 14.18 -9.46 -1.79
CA PHE A 65 15.57 -9.12 -2.04
C PHE A 65 16.39 -10.04 -1.15
N ASP A 66 17.30 -10.80 -1.75
CA ASP A 66 18.27 -11.66 -1.08
C ASP A 66 19.01 -10.78 -0.08
N LEU A 67 18.44 -10.67 1.11
CA LEU A 67 19.15 -10.27 2.30
C LEU A 67 19.95 -11.52 2.63
N GLU A 68 21.13 -11.62 2.02
CA GLU A 68 22.25 -12.28 2.66
C GLU A 68 22.13 -12.03 4.16
N GLU A 69 22.00 -13.12 4.91
CA GLU A 69 21.98 -13.24 6.36
C GLU A 69 21.79 -11.91 7.09
N SER A 70 20.54 -11.55 7.37
CA SER A 70 20.25 -10.56 8.40
C SER A 70 21.08 -10.94 9.65
N PRO A 71 21.95 -10.05 10.18
CA PRO A 71 22.76 -10.36 11.37
C PRO A 71 21.90 -10.54 12.63
N PHE A 72 20.58 -10.45 12.49
CA PHE A 72 19.56 -10.57 13.52
C PHE A 72 18.78 -11.91 13.45
N GLY A 73 19.13 -12.83 12.55
CA GLY A 73 18.42 -14.10 12.35
C GLY A 73 17.18 -13.98 11.44
N PRO A 74 16.36 -15.04 11.31
CA PRO A 74 15.15 -15.03 10.49
C PRO A 74 14.20 -13.93 10.96
N ASN A 75 13.68 -13.15 10.01
CA ASN A 75 12.81 -12.04 10.34
C ASN A 75 11.49 -12.58 10.92
N PRO A 76 11.08 -12.20 12.14
CA PRO A 76 9.81 -12.69 12.72
C PRO A 76 8.57 -12.27 11.91
N PHE A 77 8.74 -11.44 10.89
CA PHE A 77 7.72 -10.97 9.96
C PHE A 77 7.82 -11.62 8.57
N GLU A 78 8.59 -12.71 8.42
CA GLU A 78 8.49 -13.60 7.24
C GLU A 78 7.03 -14.00 6.97
N GLU A 79 6.21 -14.16 8.03
CA GLU A 79 4.79 -14.50 7.93
C GLU A 79 3.93 -13.47 7.16
N PHE A 80 4.38 -12.21 7.09
CA PHE A 80 3.72 -11.14 6.34
C PHE A 80 4.38 -10.88 4.98
N ALA A 81 5.56 -11.47 4.71
CA ALA A 81 6.33 -11.35 3.48
C ALA A 81 6.28 -9.93 2.87
N PHE A 82 6.58 -8.92 3.68
CA PHE A 82 6.66 -7.55 3.19
C PHE A 82 7.82 -7.45 2.18
N GLY A 83 7.50 -7.02 0.96
CA GLY A 83 8.50 -6.73 -0.06
C GLY A 83 9.45 -5.64 0.42
N SER A 84 10.71 -5.74 0.02
CA SER A 84 11.69 -4.70 0.25
C SER A 84 11.44 -3.56 -0.73
N SER A 85 11.27 -2.33 -0.22
CA SER A 85 11.46 -1.14 -1.04
C SER A 85 12.87 -0.63 -0.81
N PRO A 86 13.74 -0.56 -1.83
CA PRO A 86 15.11 -0.07 -1.66
C PRO A 86 15.17 1.43 -1.33
N PHE A 87 14.07 2.18 -1.53
CA PHE A 87 14.01 3.61 -1.26
C PHE A 87 12.74 4.00 -0.52
N ASP A 88 12.85 4.95 0.39
CA ASP A 88 11.74 5.42 1.23
C ASP A 88 10.60 6.04 0.43
N GLN A 89 10.94 6.62 -0.73
CA GLN A 89 9.99 7.24 -1.64
C GLN A 89 9.03 6.24 -2.29
N TYR A 90 9.41 4.96 -2.41
CA TYR A 90 8.54 3.95 -3.03
C TYR A 90 7.67 3.25 -1.99
N PRO A 91 6.42 2.90 -2.36
CA PRO A 91 5.54 2.14 -1.50
C PRO A 91 6.13 0.76 -1.17
N VAL A 92 5.83 0.26 0.02
CA VAL A 92 6.16 -1.12 0.41
C VAL A 92 5.26 -2.07 -0.37
N LYS A 93 5.86 -2.92 -1.19
CA LYS A 93 5.12 -3.91 -1.95
C LYS A 93 4.61 -5.03 -1.05
N ILE A 94 3.33 -5.35 -1.13
CA ILE A 94 2.70 -6.36 -0.27
C ILE A 94 1.54 -7.05 -0.97
N LYS A 95 1.41 -8.35 -0.73
CA LYS A 95 0.22 -9.10 -1.15
C LYS A 95 -0.99 -8.73 -0.29
N LEU A 96 -2.17 -8.66 -0.90
CA LEU A 96 -3.41 -8.32 -0.19
C LEU A 96 -3.68 -9.25 1.01
N LYS A 97 -3.45 -10.56 0.85
CA LYS A 97 -3.64 -11.54 1.93
C LYS A 97 -2.76 -11.26 3.16
N ASN A 98 -1.53 -10.77 2.94
CA ASN A 98 -0.61 -10.48 4.02
C ASN A 98 -0.94 -9.15 4.69
N LEU A 99 -1.34 -8.14 3.90
CA LEU A 99 -1.85 -6.88 4.43
C LEU A 99 -3.07 -7.12 5.34
N LYS A 100 -4.00 -7.99 4.93
CA LYS A 100 -5.16 -8.39 5.76
C LYS A 100 -4.73 -8.94 7.11
N LYS A 101 -3.75 -9.86 7.14
CA LYS A 101 -3.20 -10.41 8.40
C LYS A 101 -2.59 -9.31 9.27
N ALA A 102 -1.76 -8.44 8.69
CA ALA A 102 -1.12 -7.34 9.42
C ALA A 102 -2.18 -6.39 10.04
N ILE A 103 -3.18 -5.99 9.26
CA ILE A 103 -4.29 -5.14 9.74
C ILE A 103 -5.07 -5.86 10.84
N GLN A 104 -5.37 -7.16 10.67
CA GLN A 104 -6.11 -7.93 11.68
C GLN A 104 -5.37 -7.98 13.02
N GLN A 105 -4.04 -8.12 12.99
CA GLN A 105 -3.20 -8.22 14.18
C GLN A 105 -2.99 -6.86 14.86
N TRP A 106 -2.64 -5.83 14.09
CA TRP A 106 -2.21 -4.54 14.65
C TRP A 106 -3.33 -3.49 14.72
N LYS A 107 -4.44 -3.73 14.01
CA LYS A 107 -5.56 -2.79 13.85
C LYS A 107 -5.15 -1.44 13.24
N ILE A 108 -4.11 -1.44 12.41
CA ILE A 108 -3.56 -0.25 11.75
C ILE A 108 -3.81 -0.37 10.25
N TYR A 109 -4.40 0.65 9.64
CA TYR A 109 -4.62 0.73 8.19
C TYR A 109 -3.53 1.61 7.55
N PRO A 110 -3.11 1.30 6.31
CA PRO A 110 -2.17 2.15 5.58
C PRO A 110 -2.76 3.54 5.35
N LYS A 111 -1.91 4.58 5.42
CA LYS A 111 -2.29 5.95 5.07
C LYS A 111 -2.44 6.09 3.55
N LYS A 112 -1.53 5.50 2.78
CA LYS A 112 -1.50 5.52 1.32
C LYS A 112 -1.52 4.10 0.78
N VAL A 113 -2.37 3.87 -0.21
CA VAL A 113 -2.43 2.62 -0.96
C VAL A 113 -2.18 2.92 -2.42
N TYR A 114 -1.26 2.19 -3.03
CA TYR A 114 -0.84 2.35 -4.41
C TYR A 114 -1.21 1.10 -5.21
N PHE A 115 -1.65 1.31 -6.45
CA PHE A 115 -1.98 0.25 -7.40
C PHE A 115 -1.25 0.47 -8.72
N SER A 116 -0.61 -0.56 -9.25
CA SER A 116 0.00 -0.57 -10.58
C SER A 116 -0.87 -1.26 -11.64
N SER A 117 -2.00 -1.84 -11.23
CA SER A 117 -2.97 -2.47 -12.12
C SER A 117 -4.41 -2.19 -11.68
N LEU A 118 -5.29 -1.93 -12.64
CA LEU A 118 -6.71 -1.71 -12.37
C LEU A 118 -7.36 -2.99 -11.83
N LYS A 119 -6.87 -4.16 -12.26
CA LYS A 119 -7.29 -5.47 -11.76
C LYS A 119 -7.06 -5.62 -10.25
N ASP A 120 -5.93 -5.14 -9.74
CA ASP A 120 -5.63 -5.19 -8.30
C ASP A 120 -6.55 -4.26 -7.52
N LEU A 121 -6.82 -3.06 -8.04
CA LEU A 121 -7.79 -2.15 -7.45
C LEU A 121 -9.19 -2.77 -7.40
N ILE A 122 -9.66 -3.37 -8.50
CA ILE A 122 -10.95 -4.05 -8.57
C ILE A 122 -10.99 -5.23 -7.58
N THR A 123 -9.91 -5.99 -7.47
CA THR A 123 -9.79 -7.11 -6.52
C THR A 123 -9.91 -6.64 -5.08
N VAL A 124 -9.18 -5.59 -4.69
CA VAL A 124 -9.28 -5.00 -3.34
C VAL A 124 -10.67 -4.43 -3.11
N HIS A 125 -11.21 -3.72 -4.09
CA HIS A 125 -12.54 -3.14 -4.02
C HIS A 125 -13.61 -4.21 -3.74
N ASN A 126 -13.55 -5.35 -4.41
CA ASN A 126 -14.55 -6.41 -4.28
C ASN A 126 -14.35 -7.27 -3.02
N SER A 127 -13.10 -7.48 -2.59
CA SER A 127 -12.77 -8.43 -1.51
C SER A 127 -12.39 -7.79 -0.17
N PHE A 128 -12.10 -6.48 -0.15
CA PHE A 128 -11.71 -5.74 1.05
C PHE A 128 -11.94 -4.23 0.91
N PRO A 129 -13.18 -3.78 0.64
CA PRO A 129 -13.48 -2.37 0.38
C PRO A 129 -13.16 -1.43 1.55
N GLU A 130 -13.20 -1.94 2.79
CA GLU A 130 -12.86 -1.19 4.00
C GLU A 130 -11.44 -0.60 3.94
N LEU A 131 -10.50 -1.30 3.30
CA LEU A 131 -9.14 -0.80 3.11
C LEU A 131 -9.12 0.51 2.36
N LEU A 132 -9.91 0.62 1.30
CA LEU A 132 -9.99 1.82 0.45
C LEU A 132 -10.70 2.96 1.18
N LEU A 133 -11.70 2.65 2.02
CA LEU A 133 -12.44 3.63 2.82
C LEU A 133 -11.60 4.22 3.96
N LYS A 134 -10.69 3.43 4.54
CA LYS A 134 -9.83 3.86 5.66
C LYS A 134 -8.51 4.48 5.22
N ALA A 135 -8.09 4.27 3.98
CA ALA A 135 -6.90 4.91 3.45
C ALA A 135 -7.13 6.43 3.29
N HIS A 136 -6.12 7.23 3.67
CA HIS A 136 -6.16 8.67 3.42
C HIS A 136 -5.98 9.01 1.94
N SER A 137 -5.32 8.15 1.17
CA SER A 137 -5.05 8.41 -0.24
C SER A 137 -4.86 7.13 -1.03
N ILE A 138 -5.67 6.97 -2.07
CA ILE A 138 -5.54 5.92 -3.08
C ILE A 138 -4.80 6.50 -4.28
N ASN A 139 -3.70 5.87 -4.65
CA ASN A 139 -2.82 6.29 -5.72
C ASN A 139 -2.67 5.15 -6.73
N GLY A 140 -2.28 5.48 -7.95
CA GLY A 140 -1.96 4.45 -8.92
C GLY A 140 -1.59 4.98 -10.28
N VAL A 141 -0.89 4.13 -11.02
CA VAL A 141 -0.61 4.33 -12.44
C VAL A 141 -1.19 3.11 -13.13
N PHE A 142 -2.16 3.33 -13.99
CA PHE A 142 -2.83 2.28 -14.74
C PHE A 142 -2.49 2.45 -16.21
N ASP A 143 -1.93 1.42 -16.81
CA ASP A 143 -1.61 1.38 -18.23
C ASP A 143 -2.56 0.40 -18.91
N LYS A 144 -3.22 0.85 -19.98
CA LYS A 144 -4.09 -0.01 -20.77
C LYS A 144 -3.24 -0.73 -21.82
N HIS A 145 -3.12 -2.04 -21.69
CA HIS A 145 -2.47 -2.88 -22.68
C HIS A 145 -3.41 -3.21 -23.84
N VAL A 146 -2.85 -3.50 -25.02
CA VAL A 146 -3.60 -3.82 -26.26
C VAL A 146 -4.56 -5.01 -26.07
N ASN A 147 -4.24 -5.91 -25.14
CA ASN A 147 -5.02 -7.11 -24.84
C ASN A 147 -6.00 -6.93 -23.67
N ASP A 148 -6.01 -5.77 -23.01
CA ASP A 148 -6.96 -5.51 -21.94
C ASP A 148 -8.36 -5.34 -22.54
N SER A 149 -9.34 -5.98 -21.90
CA SER A 149 -10.72 -5.98 -22.40
C SER A 149 -11.23 -4.53 -22.54
N LYS A 150 -12.12 -4.28 -23.51
CA LYS A 150 -12.84 -2.99 -23.64
C LYS A 150 -13.67 -2.62 -22.40
N THR A 151 -13.75 -3.50 -21.40
CA THR A 151 -14.66 -3.46 -20.26
C THR A 151 -13.95 -3.40 -18.91
N ASP A 152 -12.71 -2.91 -18.88
CA ASP A 152 -12.12 -2.47 -17.62
C ASP A 152 -13.02 -1.39 -17.00
N ASP A 153 -13.76 -1.77 -15.97
CA ASP A 153 -14.81 -0.93 -15.39
C ASP A 153 -14.17 0.21 -14.57
N LEU A 154 -13.83 1.28 -15.28
CA LEU A 154 -13.30 2.51 -14.70
C LEU A 154 -14.30 3.19 -13.74
N SER A 155 -15.56 2.72 -13.64
CA SER A 155 -16.50 3.23 -12.63
C SER A 155 -15.98 3.04 -11.20
N VAL A 156 -15.08 2.07 -10.97
CA VAL A 156 -14.38 1.88 -9.69
C VAL A 156 -13.59 3.13 -9.26
N LEU A 157 -13.11 3.94 -10.22
CA LEU A 157 -12.39 5.19 -9.99
C LEU A 157 -13.32 6.39 -9.72
N THR A 158 -14.63 6.23 -9.88
CA THR A 158 -15.62 7.33 -9.80
C THR A 158 -16.46 7.31 -8.51
N ARG A 159 -16.11 6.43 -7.56
CA ARG A 159 -16.84 6.33 -6.29
C ARG A 159 -16.57 7.54 -5.39
N ARG A 160 -17.66 8.20 -4.96
CA ARG A 160 -17.62 9.46 -4.19
C ARG A 160 -17.10 9.34 -2.75
N ASN A 161 -16.98 8.13 -2.22
CA ASN A 161 -16.59 7.90 -0.82
C ASN A 161 -15.11 7.50 -0.67
N LEU A 162 -14.33 7.57 -1.74
CA LEU A 162 -12.92 7.22 -1.76
C LEU A 162 -12.07 8.48 -1.92
N THR A 163 -10.96 8.53 -1.19
CA THR A 163 -10.02 9.65 -1.24
C THR A 163 -8.89 9.30 -2.19
N TYR A 164 -8.93 9.86 -3.40
CA TYR A 164 -7.87 9.66 -4.40
C TYR A 164 -6.77 10.71 -4.23
N GLY A 165 -5.51 10.27 -4.33
CA GLY A 165 -4.33 11.13 -4.45
C GLY A 165 -3.93 11.27 -5.91
N ASN A 166 -2.77 10.73 -6.26
CA ASN A 166 -2.27 10.74 -7.63
C ASN A 166 -2.76 9.50 -8.39
N LEU A 167 -3.59 9.73 -9.42
CA LEU A 167 -4.00 8.71 -10.37
C LEU A 167 -3.50 9.09 -11.76
N GLU A 168 -2.76 8.18 -12.39
CA GLU A 168 -2.32 8.32 -13.77
C GLU A 168 -2.96 7.23 -14.62
N LEU A 169 -3.50 7.62 -15.78
CA LEU A 169 -4.11 6.73 -16.75
C LEU A 169 -3.35 6.85 -18.06
N ARG A 170 -2.66 5.78 -18.46
CA ARG A 170 -1.85 5.72 -19.68
C ARG A 170 -2.56 4.87 -20.73
N ASN A 171 -2.51 5.31 -21.98
CA ASN A 171 -3.03 4.57 -23.14
C ASN A 171 -4.54 4.25 -23.12
N TYR A 172 -5.34 4.91 -22.28
CA TYR A 172 -6.80 4.73 -22.24
C TYR A 172 -7.57 5.45 -23.36
N GLY A 173 -6.93 6.29 -24.18
CA GLY A 173 -7.53 6.91 -25.37
C GLY A 173 -8.87 7.61 -25.12
N ILE A 174 -9.83 7.41 -26.04
CA ILE A 174 -11.19 8.03 -26.03
C ILE A 174 -12.21 7.22 -25.20
N ASP A 175 -11.82 6.13 -24.53
CA ASP A 175 -12.73 5.32 -23.70
C ASP A 175 -13.27 6.09 -22.47
N PHE A 176 -12.75 7.29 -22.23
CA PHE A 176 -13.31 8.30 -21.33
C PHE A 176 -14.59 8.96 -21.84
N SER A 177 -15.14 8.58 -22.99
CA SER A 177 -16.40 9.12 -23.48
C SER A 177 -17.52 8.75 -22.50
N THR A 178 -17.83 9.69 -21.62
CA THR A 178 -19.00 9.73 -20.75
C THR A 178 -20.19 9.12 -21.48
N ARG A 179 -20.87 8.15 -20.87
CA ARG A 179 -22.21 7.74 -21.30
C ARG A 179 -23.08 9.01 -21.35
N LYS A 180 -23.17 9.67 -22.51
CA LYS A 180 -24.27 10.59 -22.80
C LYS A 180 -25.50 9.69 -22.73
N LYS A 181 -26.25 9.78 -21.63
CA LYS A 181 -27.61 9.24 -21.57
C LYS A 181 -28.36 9.82 -22.76
N SER A 182 -28.61 9.01 -23.77
CA SER A 182 -29.52 9.35 -24.85
C SER A 182 -30.93 9.34 -24.26
N TYR A 183 -31.34 10.47 -23.69
CA TYR A 183 -32.76 10.76 -23.53
C TYR A 183 -33.31 11.07 -24.93
N LEU A 184 -33.56 10.02 -25.71
CA LEU A 184 -34.43 10.09 -26.87
C LEU A 184 -35.84 10.39 -26.36
N LYS A 185 -36.18 11.68 -26.29
CA LYS A 185 -37.56 12.16 -26.22
C LYS A 185 -38.31 11.59 -27.42
N LYS A 186 -39.12 10.55 -27.18
CA LYS A 186 -40.26 10.23 -28.05
C LYS A 186 -41.15 11.45 -28.08
N PHE A 187 -41.11 12.23 -29.15
CA PHE A 187 -42.23 13.07 -29.52
C PHE A 187 -43.01 12.35 -30.61
N HIS A 188 -44.19 11.86 -30.20
CA HIS A 188 -45.28 11.56 -31.10
C HIS A 188 -45.55 12.76 -31.99
N ARG A 189 -45.61 12.55 -33.31
CA ARG A 189 -46.47 13.34 -34.18
C ARG A 189 -47.57 12.43 -34.69
N SER A 190 -48.71 12.53 -34.03
CA SER A 190 -50.01 12.20 -34.58
C SER A 190 -50.56 13.48 -35.22
N LEU A 191 -50.67 13.46 -36.54
CA LEU A 191 -51.74 13.99 -37.41
C LEU A 191 -51.18 14.15 -38.82
#